data_AF-A0A4Y2UXW5-F1
#
_entry.id   AF-A0A4Y2UXW5-F1
#
_cell.length_a   1.000
_cell.length_b   1.000
_cell.length_c   1.000
_cell.angle_alpha   90.00
_cell.angle_beta   90.00
_cell.angle_gamma   90.00
#
_symmetry.space_group_name_H-M   'P 1'
#
loop_
_entity.id
_entity.type
_entity.pdbx_description
1 polymer ?
#
loop_
_entity_poly.entity_id
_entity_poly.type
_entity_poly.pdbx_seq_one_letter_code
_entity_poly.pdbx_strand_id
1 'polypeptide(L)'
;MNSLWLVECISFPDIATAIIETISYPGSSRRTGRPQKDFESCSTKTKRRRIQHILGTSRQEEISMAAEVQLLREGKRDSAAIVKELCDFSPKRGTAIKKAGKRFSSPKQSCLSEDQVLALIVYSNL
;
A
#
# COMPACT_ATOMS: atom_id res chain seq x y z
N MET A 1 -3.04 -44.50 46.46
CA MET A 1 -2.68 -43.91 45.15
C MET A 1 -1.20 -44.14 44.92
N ASN A 2 -0.82 -44.72 43.78
CA ASN A 2 0.53 -45.20 43.54
C ASN A 2 1.31 -44.14 42.73
N SER A 3 1.99 -43.23 43.43
CA SER A 3 2.76 -42.11 42.87
C SER A 3 4.22 -42.46 42.55
N LEU A 4 4.57 -43.76 42.52
CA LEU A 4 5.95 -44.23 42.30
C LEU A 4 6.52 -43.85 40.93
N TRP A 5 5.68 -43.52 39.93
CA TRP A 5 6.12 -43.04 38.62
C TRP A 5 6.67 -41.60 38.62
N LEU A 6 6.50 -40.84 39.70
CA LEU A 6 7.03 -39.47 39.83
C LEU A 6 8.45 -39.42 40.39
N VAL A 7 8.98 -40.55 40.87
CA VAL A 7 10.28 -40.61 41.57
C VAL A 7 11.42 -41.05 40.66
N GLU A 8 11.12 -41.48 39.43
CA GLU A 8 12.15 -41.88 38.48
C GLU A 8 12.72 -40.64 37.80
N CYS A 9 13.91 -40.21 38.26
CA CYS A 9 14.66 -39.13 37.65
C CYS A 9 15.05 -39.52 36.21
N ILE A 10 14.29 -39.04 35.24
CA ILE A 10 14.57 -39.23 33.82
C ILE A 10 15.89 -38.51 33.52
N SER A 11 16.95 -39.27 33.32
CA SER A 11 18.24 -38.78 32.86
C SER A 11 18.34 -39.01 31.36
N PHE A 12 18.61 -37.94 30.61
CA PHE A 12 18.90 -38.03 29.18
C PHE A 12 20.42 -38.07 29.00
N PRO A 13 20.94 -38.94 28.12
CA PRO A 13 22.37 -38.94 27.82
C PRO A 13 22.76 -37.60 27.20
N ASP A 14 23.84 -37.01 27.71
CA ASP A 14 24.46 -35.81 27.14
C ASP A 14 25.11 -36.19 25.81
N ILE A 15 24.33 -36.07 24.73
CA ILE A 15 24.86 -36.26 23.38
C ILE A 15 25.71 -35.04 23.10
N ALA A 16 27.02 -35.18 23.37
CA ALA A 16 28.01 -34.21 22.96
C ALA A 16 27.79 -33.88 21.48
N THR A 17 27.37 -32.65 21.21
CA THR A 17 27.18 -32.10 19.88
C THR A 17 28.55 -32.02 19.22
N ALA A 18 29.00 -33.13 18.64
CA ALA A 18 30.13 -33.14 17.73
C ALA A 18 29.86 -32.06 16.67
N ILE A 19 30.77 -31.12 16.59
CA ILE A 19 30.73 -29.91 15.78
C ILE A 19 30.48 -30.34 14.32
N ILE A 20 29.22 -30.33 13.90
CA ILE A 20 28.90 -30.31 12.48
C ILE A 20 29.25 -28.89 12.04
N GLU A 21 30.44 -28.75 11.44
CA GLU A 21 30.88 -27.52 10.78
C GLU A 21 29.79 -27.07 9.80
N THR A 22 28.95 -26.17 10.30
CA THR A 22 27.82 -25.66 9.56
C THR A 22 28.36 -24.51 8.74
N ILE A 23 28.59 -24.77 7.45
CA ILE A 23 28.87 -23.76 6.42
C ILE A 23 27.85 -22.62 6.61
N SER A 24 28.32 -21.47 7.08
CA SER A 24 27.45 -20.34 7.43
C SER A 24 27.03 -19.62 6.16
N TYR A 25 25.78 -19.84 5.73
CA TYR A 25 25.10 -18.94 4.81
C TYR A 25 24.49 -17.79 5.62
N PRO A 26 24.70 -16.52 5.24
CA PRO A 26 24.11 -15.39 5.96
C PRO A 26 22.62 -15.35 5.62
N GLY A 27 21.75 -15.67 6.58
CA GLY A 27 20.32 -15.36 6.47
C GLY A 27 19.31 -16.41 6.91
N SER A 28 19.73 -17.59 7.40
CA SER A 28 18.76 -18.57 7.92
C SER A 28 18.67 -18.50 9.45
N SER A 29 17.95 -17.49 9.96
CA SER A 29 17.39 -17.57 11.31
C SER A 29 16.48 -18.80 11.35
N ARG A 30 16.93 -19.89 11.99
CA ARG A 30 16.10 -21.06 12.27
C ARG A 30 15.05 -20.65 13.30
N ARG A 31 14.02 -19.93 12.86
CA ARG A 31 12.84 -19.67 13.70
C ARG A 31 12.14 -21.01 13.91
N THR A 32 12.35 -21.60 15.08
CA THR A 32 11.57 -22.75 15.53
C THR A 32 10.09 -22.34 15.56
N GLY A 33 9.27 -22.94 14.69
CA GLY A 33 7.85 -22.60 14.58
C GLY A 33 7.24 -22.89 13.22
N ARG A 34 5.96 -22.52 13.07
CA ARG A 34 5.22 -22.67 11.82
C ARG A 34 5.84 -21.80 10.70
N PRO A 35 6.02 -22.33 9.48
CA PRO A 35 6.51 -21.55 8.35
C PRO A 35 5.71 -20.26 8.15
N GLN A 36 6.41 -19.16 7.93
CA GLN A 36 5.80 -17.87 7.72
C GLN A 36 5.27 -17.78 6.28
N LYS A 37 3.97 -17.48 6.13
CA LYS A 37 3.36 -17.23 4.82
C LYS A 37 3.92 -15.95 4.18
N ASP A 38 3.97 -15.90 2.85
CA ASP A 38 4.34 -14.70 2.10
C ASP A 38 3.51 -13.49 2.51
N PHE A 39 4.09 -12.29 2.36
CA PHE A 39 3.38 -11.07 2.74
C PHE A 39 2.07 -10.95 1.98
N GLU A 40 2.07 -11.18 0.67
CA GLU A 40 0.90 -10.96 -0.20
C GLU A 40 -0.28 -11.86 0.18
N SER A 41 0.00 -13.10 0.56
CA SER A 41 -1.01 -14.10 0.84
C SER A 41 -1.51 -14.08 2.30
N CYS A 42 -0.98 -13.20 3.14
CA CYS A 42 -1.42 -13.00 4.53
C CYS A 42 -2.72 -12.19 4.63
N SER A 43 -3.44 -12.38 5.75
CA SER A 43 -4.59 -11.52 6.08
C SER A 43 -4.17 -10.07 6.34
N THR A 44 -5.10 -9.12 6.13
CA THR A 44 -4.88 -7.69 6.37
C THR A 44 -4.41 -7.40 7.80
N LYS A 45 -4.99 -8.09 8.81
CA LYS A 45 -4.56 -8.01 10.22
C LYS A 45 -3.08 -8.39 10.38
N THR A 46 -2.63 -9.43 9.70
CA THR A 46 -1.25 -9.90 9.76
C THR A 46 -0.31 -8.97 8.99
N LYS A 47 -0.71 -8.50 7.80
CA LYS A 47 0.03 -7.48 7.02
C LYS A 47 0.28 -6.24 7.88
N ARG A 48 -0.76 -5.70 8.55
CA ARG A 48 -0.65 -4.55 9.47
C ARG A 48 0.32 -4.76 10.63
N ARG A 49 0.27 -5.94 11.28
CA ARG A 49 1.22 -6.28 12.35
C ARG A 49 2.66 -6.34 11.85
N ARG A 50 2.88 -6.90 10.65
CA ARG A 50 4.23 -7.01 10.07
C ARG A 50 4.82 -5.64 9.72
N ILE A 51 4.04 -4.72 9.17
CA ILE A 51 4.52 -3.37 8.82
C ILE A 51 4.62 -2.42 10.01
N GLN A 52 4.20 -2.84 11.20
CA GLN A 52 4.12 -1.96 12.38
C GLN A 52 5.49 -1.38 12.77
N HIS A 53 6.57 -2.14 12.57
CA HIS A 53 7.93 -1.64 12.78
C HIS A 53 8.29 -0.50 11.83
N ILE A 54 7.91 -0.59 10.55
CA ILE A 54 8.15 0.44 9.53
C ILE A 54 7.42 1.73 9.92
N LEU A 55 6.16 1.61 10.36
CA LEU A 55 5.35 2.74 10.80
C LEU A 55 5.89 3.39 12.09
N GLY A 56 6.63 2.66 12.91
CA GLY A 56 7.24 3.18 14.13
C GLY A 56 8.60 3.84 13.90
N THR A 57 9.34 3.43 12.87
CA THR A 57 10.70 3.93 12.60
C THR A 57 10.75 5.03 11.54
N SER A 58 9.83 5.01 10.57
CA SER A 58 9.91 5.84 9.37
C SER A 58 8.82 6.90 9.37
N ARG A 59 9.12 8.09 8.85
CA ARG A 59 8.11 9.14 8.65
C ARG A 59 7.26 8.88 7.41
N GLN A 60 6.11 9.53 7.34
CA GLN A 60 5.18 9.37 6.22
C GLN A 60 5.84 9.75 4.89
N GLU A 61 6.63 10.82 4.86
CA GLU A 61 7.33 11.28 3.65
C GLU A 61 8.33 10.25 3.13
N GLU A 62 9.06 9.59 4.04
CA GLU A 62 10.02 8.53 3.71
C GLU A 62 9.31 7.31 3.14
N ILE A 63 8.18 6.91 3.73
CA ILE A 63 7.37 5.78 3.28
C ILE A 63 6.80 6.06 1.88
N SER A 64 6.31 7.28 1.64
CA SER A 64 5.80 7.70 0.34
C SER A 64 6.88 7.70 -0.74
N MET A 65 8.07 8.26 -0.44
CA MET A 65 9.21 8.25 -1.35
C MET A 65 9.69 6.82 -1.65
N ALA A 66 9.75 5.94 -0.64
CA ALA A 66 10.13 4.54 -0.82
C ALA A 66 9.15 3.81 -1.75
N ALA A 67 7.85 4.06 -1.61
CA ALA A 67 6.82 3.50 -2.48
C ALA A 67 6.97 4.01 -3.93
N GLU A 68 7.20 5.30 -4.13
CA GLU A 68 7.45 5.89 -5.47
C GLU A 68 8.66 5.25 -6.14
N VAL A 69 9.80 5.20 -5.44
CA VAL A 69 11.05 4.63 -5.96
C VAL A 69 10.88 3.16 -6.32
N GLN A 70 10.17 2.38 -5.49
CA GLN A 70 9.92 0.96 -5.76
C GLN A 70 9.07 0.77 -7.02
N LEU A 71 8.01 1.59 -7.19
CA LEU A 71 7.16 1.53 -8.39
C LEU A 71 7.94 1.93 -9.65
N LEU A 72 8.82 2.92 -9.58
CA LEU A 72 9.69 3.30 -10.69
C LEU A 72 10.67 2.19 -11.07
N ARG A 73 11.26 1.51 -10.07
CA ARG A 73 12.13 0.34 -10.29
C ARG A 73 11.41 -0.81 -10.99
N GLU A 74 10.13 -1.00 -10.69
CA GLU A 74 9.27 -1.98 -11.35
C GLU A 74 8.76 -1.50 -12.74
N GLY A 75 9.12 -0.29 -13.17
CA GLY A 75 8.68 0.28 -14.44
C GLY A 75 7.25 0.86 -14.43
N LYS A 76 6.59 0.90 -13.27
CA LYS A 76 5.20 1.35 -13.09
C LYS A 76 5.13 2.87 -12.93
N ARG A 77 5.44 3.60 -14.00
CA ARG A 77 5.51 5.08 -13.99
C ARG A 77 4.19 5.74 -13.60
N ASP A 78 3.07 5.26 -14.14
CA ASP A 78 1.75 5.85 -13.85
C ASP A 78 1.36 5.65 -12.38
N SER A 79 1.65 4.47 -11.81
CA SER A 79 1.41 4.22 -10.39
C SER A 79 2.27 5.12 -9.50
N ALA A 80 3.53 5.33 -9.86
CA ALA A 80 4.42 6.25 -9.14
C ALA A 80 3.89 7.69 -9.19
N ALA A 81 3.42 8.15 -10.35
CA ALA A 81 2.82 9.47 -10.52
C ALA A 81 1.57 9.65 -9.65
N ILE A 82 0.71 8.62 -9.54
CA ILE A 82 -0.48 8.65 -8.66
C ILE A 82 -0.08 8.72 -7.18
N VAL A 83 0.90 7.92 -6.74
CA VAL A 83 1.37 7.96 -5.34
C VAL A 83 1.92 9.34 -5.00
N LYS A 84 2.77 9.88 -5.87
CA LYS A 84 3.30 11.23 -5.73
C LYS A 84 2.18 12.26 -5.68
N GLU A 85 1.20 12.14 -6.57
CA GLU A 85 0.07 13.07 -6.61
C GLU A 85 -0.75 13.02 -5.30
N LEU A 86 -1.03 11.83 -4.78
CA LEU A 86 -1.80 11.65 -3.54
C LEU A 86 -1.06 12.13 -2.29
N CYS A 87 0.27 12.00 -2.29
CA CYS A 87 1.10 12.41 -1.15
C CYS A 87 1.43 13.91 -1.18
N ASP A 88 1.72 14.49 -2.35
CA ASP A 88 2.10 15.90 -2.51
C ASP A 88 0.88 16.82 -2.56
N PHE A 89 -0.22 16.38 -3.18
CA PHE A 89 -1.42 17.21 -3.30
C PHE A 89 -2.46 16.81 -2.26
N SER A 90 -2.76 17.77 -1.38
CA SER A 90 -3.92 17.69 -0.49
C SER A 90 -5.20 17.36 -1.29
N PRO A 91 -6.16 16.57 -0.74
CA PRO A 91 -7.45 16.22 -1.37
C PRO A 91 -8.27 17.41 -1.91
N LYS A 92 -7.85 18.62 -1.58
CA LYS A 92 -8.30 19.89 -2.15
C LYS A 92 -8.24 19.93 -3.67
N ARG A 93 -7.27 19.28 -4.35
CA ARG A 93 -7.24 19.27 -5.83
C ARG A 93 -8.38 18.44 -6.43
N GLY A 94 -8.60 17.21 -5.99
CA GLY A 94 -9.71 16.38 -6.46
C GLY A 94 -11.07 17.00 -6.15
N THR A 95 -11.23 17.59 -4.96
CA THR A 95 -12.46 18.33 -4.61
C THR A 95 -12.62 19.63 -5.40
N ALA A 96 -11.54 20.33 -5.74
CA ALA A 96 -11.58 21.51 -6.62
C ALA A 96 -11.97 21.13 -8.05
N ILE A 97 -11.41 20.06 -8.62
CA ILE A 97 -11.77 19.54 -9.94
C ILE A 97 -13.25 19.12 -9.97
N LYS A 98 -13.72 18.38 -8.95
CA LYS A 98 -15.14 18.02 -8.81
C LYS A 98 -16.05 19.25 -8.69
N LYS A 99 -15.64 20.26 -7.92
CA LYS A 99 -16.39 21.53 -7.79
C LYS A 99 -16.40 22.32 -9.10
N ALA A 100 -15.30 22.36 -9.83
CA ALA A 100 -15.19 23.00 -11.14
C ALA A 100 -16.10 22.29 -12.16
N GLY A 101 -16.02 20.96 -12.26
CA GLY A 101 -16.89 20.17 -13.14
C GLY A 101 -18.38 20.42 -12.89
N LYS A 102 -18.80 20.53 -11.62
CA LYS A 102 -20.19 20.91 -11.26
C LYS A 102 -20.61 22.30 -11.78
N ARG A 103 -19.68 23.25 -11.87
CA ARG A 103 -19.95 24.60 -12.42
C ARG A 103 -20.06 24.60 -13.94
N PHE A 104 -19.47 23.62 -14.62
CA PHE A 104 -19.53 23.47 -16.07
C PHE A 104 -20.64 22.50 -16.52
N SER A 105 -21.13 21.63 -15.63
CA SER A 105 -22.23 20.71 -15.91
C SER A 105 -23.63 21.31 -15.75
N SER A 106 -23.75 22.51 -15.17
CA SER A 106 -24.96 23.31 -15.40
C SER A 106 -24.88 23.79 -16.84
N PRO A 107 -25.84 23.44 -17.72
CA PRO A 107 -25.90 24.08 -19.02
C PRO A 107 -26.06 25.57 -18.73
N LYS A 108 -25.07 26.39 -19.06
CA LYS A 108 -25.38 27.76 -19.41
C LYS A 108 -26.15 27.63 -20.70
N GLN A 109 -27.45 27.43 -20.58
CA GLN A 109 -28.38 27.63 -21.67
C GLN A 109 -28.26 29.13 -21.94
N SER A 110 -27.30 29.52 -22.78
CA SER A 110 -27.32 30.82 -23.42
C SER A 110 -28.47 30.72 -24.40
N CYS A 111 -29.68 30.93 -23.88
CA CYS A 111 -30.83 31.23 -24.70
C CYS A 111 -30.40 32.44 -25.52
N LEU A 112 -30.18 32.26 -26.82
CA LEU A 112 -29.98 33.40 -27.70
C LEU A 112 -31.21 34.28 -27.53
N SER A 113 -30.99 35.56 -27.25
CA SER A 113 -32.07 36.54 -27.26
C SER A 113 -32.71 36.52 -28.66
N GLU A 114 -34.00 36.81 -28.75
CA GLU A 114 -34.76 36.83 -30.01
C GLU A 114 -34.02 37.62 -31.10
N ASP A 115 -33.42 38.76 -30.74
CA ASP A 115 -32.61 39.59 -31.64
C ASP A 115 -31.36 38.89 -32.17
N GLN A 116 -30.71 38.06 -31.35
CA GLN A 116 -29.54 37.29 -31.76
C GLN A 116 -29.91 36.13 -32.69
N VAL A 117 -31.08 35.53 -32.48
CA VAL A 117 -31.62 34.50 -33.38
C VAL A 117 -31.98 35.11 -34.72
N LEU A 118 -32.66 36.27 -34.72
CA LEU A 118 -33.03 37.00 -35.93
C LEU A 118 -31.79 37.42 -36.73
N ALA A 119 -30.77 37.97 -36.05
CA ALA A 119 -29.52 38.32 -36.69
C ALA A 119 -28.88 37.08 -37.35
N LEU A 120 -28.82 35.94 -36.67
CA LEU A 120 -28.23 34.71 -37.19
C LEU A 120 -28.97 34.19 -38.44
N ILE A 121 -30.30 34.24 -38.46
CA ILE A 121 -31.12 33.83 -39.61
C ILE A 121 -30.82 34.72 -40.82
N VAL A 122 -30.79 36.04 -40.61
CA VAL A 122 -30.48 37.01 -41.67
C VAL A 122 -29.07 36.82 -42.22
N TYR A 123 -28.07 36.61 -41.35
CA TYR A 123 -26.68 36.36 -41.78
C TYR A 123 -26.51 35.02 -42.51
N SER A 124 -27.36 34.03 -42.21
CA SER A 124 -27.27 32.69 -42.80
C SER A 124 -28.05 32.53 -44.11
N ASN A 125 -28.77 33.55 -44.58
CA ASN A 125 -29.66 33.51 -45.76
C ASN A 125 -30.60 32.29 -45.77
N LEU A 126 -31.15 31.95 -44.60
CA LEU A 126 -32.18 30.93 -44.42
C LEU A 126 -33.57 31.50 -44.76
#